data_AF-J9DRM7-F1
#
_entry.id   AF-J9DRM7-F1
#
_cell.length_a   1.000
_cell.length_b   1.000
_cell.length_c   1.000
_cell.angle_alpha   90.00
_cell.angle_beta   90.00
_cell.angle_gamma   90.00
#
_symmetry.space_group_name_H-M   'P 1'
#
loop_
_entity.id
_entity.type
_entity.pdbx_description
1 polymer ?
#
loop_
_entity_poly.entity_id
_entity_poly.type
_entity_poly.pdbx_seq_one_letter_code
_entity_poly.pdbx_strand_id
1 'polypeptide(L)'
;MSDVLSLFENDRIKTLKKCFFDSIHDIKSETCTIEIYFGEYRNLFTGKRIQIPSMNPVIYVDNEKNKLKFYPYIEKDKFDEVFQKINRDRDFFSIINQKMYIYTDFMYMQEDEKNEGYMFKRKQISSFSTFFPERDYDIRISAIESLYFEEIKFNKYTKKYLVSLDQTIKRILIDEFKFDFITLRNSNKSDIYQIRISCKNKDFDEKKFFQIVFGKI
;
A
#
# COMPACT_ATOMS: atom_id res chain seq x y z
N MET A 1 7.27 7.26 -34.59
CA MET A 1 8.22 7.49 -33.48
C MET A 1 7.95 6.64 -32.23
N SER A 2 6.86 5.86 -32.16
CA SER A 2 6.56 4.97 -31.00
C SER A 2 7.34 3.66 -30.99
N ASP A 3 7.71 3.12 -32.15
CA ASP A 3 8.15 1.71 -32.24
C ASP A 3 9.64 1.50 -32.01
N VAL A 4 10.44 2.57 -32.03
CA VAL A 4 11.88 2.52 -31.75
C VAL A 4 12.13 2.69 -30.24
N LEU A 5 11.32 3.47 -29.54
CA LEU A 5 11.44 3.63 -28.09
C LEU A 5 11.03 2.36 -27.31
N SER A 6 10.14 1.53 -27.85
CA SER A 6 9.78 0.22 -27.27
C SER A 6 10.91 -0.82 -27.38
N LEU A 7 11.82 -0.67 -28.35
CA LEU A 7 13.02 -1.51 -28.48
C LEU A 7 14.07 -1.21 -27.39
N PHE A 8 14.10 0.01 -26.85
CA PHE A 8 15.02 0.41 -25.78
C PHE A 8 14.37 0.44 -24.39
N GLU A 9 13.10 0.06 -24.28
CA GLU A 9 12.43 -0.04 -22.99
C GLU A 9 13.05 -1.22 -22.22
N ASN A 10 13.68 -0.90 -21.08
CA ASN A 10 14.44 -1.82 -20.24
C ASN A 10 13.65 -3.12 -20.02
N ASP A 11 14.20 -4.27 -20.40
CA ASP A 11 13.55 -5.59 -20.30
C ASP A 11 13.03 -5.89 -18.89
N ARG A 12 13.59 -5.23 -17.86
CA ARG A 12 13.14 -5.30 -16.47
C ARG A 12 11.82 -4.56 -16.23
N ILE A 13 11.62 -3.41 -16.86
CA ILE A 13 10.34 -2.69 -16.85
C ILE A 13 9.29 -3.52 -17.59
N LYS A 14 9.66 -4.14 -18.72
CA LYS A 14 8.78 -5.08 -19.42
C LYS A 14 8.42 -6.29 -18.57
N THR A 15 9.37 -6.84 -17.82
CA THR A 15 9.12 -7.97 -16.91
C THR A 15 8.28 -7.56 -15.71
N LEU A 16 8.54 -6.40 -15.09
CA LEU A 16 7.70 -5.80 -14.03
C LEU A 16 6.26 -5.60 -14.49
N LYS A 17 6.11 -4.95 -15.65
CA LYS A 17 4.84 -4.77 -16.34
C LYS A 17 4.16 -6.11 -16.53
N LYS A 18 4.80 -7.04 -17.21
CA LYS A 18 4.21 -8.35 -17.52
C LYS A 18 3.81 -9.11 -16.26
N CYS A 19 4.70 -9.28 -15.29
CA CYS A 19 4.38 -9.98 -14.04
C CYS A 19 3.23 -9.31 -13.28
N PHE A 20 3.20 -7.97 -13.24
CA PHE A 20 2.12 -7.28 -12.58
C PHE A 20 0.80 -7.41 -13.35
N PHE A 21 0.80 -7.14 -14.65
CA PHE A 21 -0.38 -7.21 -15.51
C PHE A 21 -0.94 -8.61 -15.59
N ASP A 22 -0.11 -9.64 -15.77
CA ASP A 22 -0.57 -11.02 -15.74
C ASP A 22 -1.28 -11.33 -14.39
N SER A 23 -0.86 -10.68 -13.30
CA SER A 23 -1.45 -10.85 -11.96
C SER A 23 -2.72 -10.01 -11.69
N ILE A 24 -3.00 -8.98 -12.50
CA ILE A 24 -4.16 -8.08 -12.32
C ILE A 24 -5.17 -8.12 -13.47
N HIS A 25 -4.74 -8.52 -14.67
CA HIS A 25 -5.54 -8.55 -15.89
C HIS A 25 -6.72 -9.52 -15.75
N ASP A 26 -6.54 -10.61 -15.01
CA ASP A 26 -7.60 -11.59 -14.79
C ASP A 26 -8.57 -11.20 -13.66
N ILE A 27 -8.30 -10.11 -12.94
CA ILE A 27 -9.14 -9.66 -11.83
C ILE A 27 -10.30 -8.82 -12.36
N LYS A 28 -11.42 -9.48 -12.65
CA LYS A 28 -12.67 -8.81 -13.10
C LYS A 28 -13.50 -8.19 -11.97
N SER A 29 -12.98 -8.15 -10.74
CA SER A 29 -13.73 -7.69 -9.56
C SER A 29 -13.77 -6.16 -9.49
N GLU A 30 -14.96 -5.58 -9.48
CA GLU A 30 -15.17 -4.13 -9.31
C GLU A 30 -14.74 -3.61 -7.93
N THR A 31 -14.63 -4.50 -6.96
CA THR A 31 -14.17 -4.19 -5.59
C THR A 31 -12.65 -4.36 -5.44
N CYS A 32 -11.94 -4.71 -6.51
CA CYS A 32 -10.49 -4.79 -6.52
C CYS A 32 -9.86 -3.38 -6.54
N THR A 33 -8.95 -3.17 -5.60
CA THR A 33 -8.12 -1.98 -5.48
C THR A 33 -6.66 -2.38 -5.67
N ILE A 34 -5.94 -1.63 -6.49
CA ILE A 34 -4.50 -1.74 -6.59
C ILE A 34 -3.90 -0.77 -5.58
N GLU A 35 -2.99 -1.28 -4.74
CA GLU A 35 -2.33 -0.51 -3.70
C GLU A 35 -0.82 -0.63 -3.79
N ILE A 36 -0.14 0.50 -3.66
CA ILE A 36 1.31 0.62 -3.54
C ILE A 36 1.62 1.03 -2.11
N TYR A 37 2.55 0.32 -1.49
CA TYR A 37 3.13 0.69 -0.22
C TYR A 37 4.64 0.85 -0.33
N PHE A 38 5.15 1.83 0.38
CA PHE A 38 6.58 2.02 0.62
C PHE A 38 6.95 1.41 1.97
N GLY A 39 8.11 0.80 2.06
CA GLY A 39 8.52 0.07 3.25
C GLY A 39 9.86 -0.62 3.09
N GLU A 40 10.08 -1.66 3.88
CA GLU A 40 11.29 -2.46 3.79
C GLU A 40 10.95 -3.93 3.70
N TYR A 41 11.69 -4.65 2.86
CA TYR A 41 11.72 -6.10 2.92
C TYR A 41 12.72 -6.55 3.98
N ARG A 42 12.24 -7.23 5.03
CA ARG A 42 13.08 -7.65 6.16
C ARG A 42 13.20 -9.15 6.24
N ASN A 43 14.38 -9.61 6.63
CA ASN A 43 14.59 -10.99 7.01
C ASN A 43 13.98 -11.23 8.40
N LEU A 44 13.13 -12.24 8.54
CA LEU A 44 12.41 -12.53 9.77
C LEU A 44 13.32 -12.99 10.93
N PHE A 45 14.49 -13.54 10.62
CA PHE A 45 15.46 -13.96 11.64
C PHE A 45 16.28 -12.78 12.17
N THR A 46 16.76 -11.91 11.27
CA THR A 46 17.63 -10.79 11.66
C THR A 46 16.87 -9.53 12.01
N GLY A 47 15.61 -9.41 11.56
CA GLY A 47 14.81 -8.19 11.65
C GLY A 47 15.34 -7.04 10.78
N LYS A 48 16.41 -7.25 10.02
CA LYS A 48 17.06 -6.24 9.19
C LYS A 48 16.51 -6.26 7.77
N ARG A 49 16.57 -5.10 7.10
CA ARG A 49 16.33 -4.99 5.66
C ARG A 49 17.26 -5.95 4.90
N ILE A 50 16.72 -6.63 3.91
CA ILE A 50 17.48 -7.57 3.09
C ILE A 50 18.61 -6.85 2.35
N GLN A 51 19.70 -7.55 2.15
CA GLN A 51 20.86 -7.08 1.38
C GLN A 51 21.05 -8.04 0.23
N ILE A 52 20.87 -7.53 -0.99
CA ILE A 52 21.01 -8.31 -2.21
C ILE A 52 22.18 -7.71 -2.98
N PRO A 53 23.15 -8.53 -3.41
CA PRO A 53 24.30 -8.06 -4.17
C PRO A 53 23.88 -7.70 -5.61
N SER A 54 23.07 -6.66 -5.73
CA SER A 54 22.57 -6.10 -6.98
C SER A 54 22.66 -4.58 -6.88
N MET A 55 23.14 -3.94 -7.94
CA MET A 55 23.06 -2.49 -8.12
C MET A 55 21.73 -2.05 -8.73
N ASN A 56 20.89 -3.02 -9.12
CA ASN A 56 19.65 -2.78 -9.84
C ASN A 56 18.43 -3.16 -9.00
N PRO A 57 17.26 -2.54 -9.23
CA PRO A 57 16.01 -2.99 -8.61
C PRO A 57 15.75 -4.48 -8.90
N VAL A 58 15.33 -5.22 -7.88
CA VAL A 58 15.08 -6.66 -7.96
C VAL A 58 13.64 -6.96 -7.57
N ILE A 59 12.91 -7.65 -8.44
CA ILE A 59 11.55 -8.12 -8.14
C ILE A 59 11.64 -9.34 -7.23
N TYR A 60 10.91 -9.28 -6.12
CA TYR A 60 10.68 -10.36 -5.18
C TYR A 60 9.23 -10.81 -5.22
N VAL A 61 9.05 -12.12 -5.34
CA VAL A 61 7.79 -12.79 -5.08
C VAL A 61 7.85 -13.31 -3.66
N ASP A 62 6.93 -12.85 -2.81
CA ASP A 62 6.76 -13.36 -1.44
C ASP A 62 6.57 -14.88 -1.52
N ASN A 63 7.44 -15.65 -0.88
CA ASN A 63 7.26 -17.08 -0.72
C ASN A 63 7.50 -17.47 0.75
N GLU A 64 6.77 -18.47 1.23
CA GLU A 64 6.84 -18.90 2.63
C GLU A 64 8.22 -19.47 3.03
N LYS A 65 9.00 -19.91 2.04
CA LYS A 65 10.31 -20.53 2.23
C LYS A 65 11.40 -19.52 2.56
N ASN A 66 11.31 -18.31 2.03
CA ASN A 66 12.39 -17.32 2.11
C ASN A 66 12.47 -16.63 3.49
N LYS A 67 11.47 -16.82 4.37
CA LYS A 67 11.41 -16.18 5.70
C LYS A 67 11.65 -14.66 5.63
N LEU A 68 11.10 -14.04 4.59
CA LEU A 68 11.11 -12.61 4.38
C LEU A 68 9.70 -12.07 4.59
N LYS A 69 9.61 -10.79 4.97
CA LYS A 69 8.33 -10.11 5.09
C LYS A 69 8.49 -8.63 4.75
N PHE A 70 7.54 -8.10 3.99
CA PHE A 70 7.44 -6.66 3.75
C PHE A 70 6.79 -5.95 4.95
N TYR A 71 7.41 -4.86 5.38
CA TYR A 71 6.91 -3.98 6.44
C TYR A 71 6.62 -2.59 5.87
N PRO A 72 5.35 -2.21 5.66
CA PRO A 72 4.99 -0.87 5.21
C PRO A 72 5.30 0.14 6.30
N TYR A 73 6.24 1.04 6.02
CA TYR A 73 6.75 2.03 6.96
C TYR A 73 7.61 3.06 6.22
N ILE A 74 7.61 4.30 6.70
CA ILE A 74 8.53 5.37 6.32
C ILE A 74 8.92 6.13 7.60
N GLU A 75 10.16 6.60 7.71
CA GLU A 75 10.58 7.56 8.74
C GLU A 75 9.69 8.81 8.72
N LYS A 76 9.35 9.33 9.90
CA LYS A 76 8.51 10.53 10.04
C LYS A 76 9.01 11.71 9.20
N ASP A 77 10.31 11.98 9.23
CA ASP A 77 10.88 13.12 8.50
C ASP A 77 10.71 12.97 6.98
N LYS A 78 10.88 11.74 6.46
CA LYS A 78 10.64 11.42 5.05
C LYS A 78 9.16 11.43 4.69
N PHE A 79 8.30 10.98 5.59
CA PHE A 79 6.85 11.06 5.43
C PHE A 79 6.39 12.51 5.29
N ASP A 80 6.84 13.39 6.19
CA ASP A 80 6.51 14.82 6.17
C ASP A 80 7.10 15.51 4.92
N GLU A 81 8.35 15.18 4.54
CA GLU A 81 9.01 15.68 3.33
C GLU A 81 8.19 15.35 2.05
N VAL A 82 7.77 14.09 1.90
CA VAL A 82 7.01 13.63 0.73
C VAL A 82 5.61 14.26 0.72
N PHE A 83 4.95 14.36 1.89
CA PHE A 83 3.65 15.01 1.99
C PHE A 83 3.71 16.47 1.54
N GLN A 84 4.68 17.22 2.03
CA GLN A 84 4.86 18.62 1.65
C GLN A 84 5.17 18.77 0.16
N LYS A 85 6.03 17.90 -0.39
CA LYS A 85 6.34 17.92 -1.84
C LYS A 85 5.11 17.70 -2.71
N ILE A 86 4.21 16.80 -2.31
CA ILE A 86 2.99 16.49 -3.08
C ILE A 86 1.89 17.55 -2.84
N ASN A 87 1.77 18.09 -1.62
CA ASN A 87 0.77 19.11 -1.28
C ASN A 87 1.17 20.55 -1.66
N ARG A 88 2.36 20.75 -2.25
CA ARG A 88 3.08 22.03 -2.33
C ARG A 88 2.26 23.25 -2.80
N ASP A 89 1.24 23.05 -3.63
CA ASP A 89 0.50 24.15 -4.27
C ASP A 89 -1.03 24.08 -4.15
N ARG A 90 -1.58 23.12 -3.39
CA ARG A 90 -3.02 22.83 -3.46
C ARG A 90 -3.80 22.94 -2.16
N ASP A 91 -3.15 22.75 -0.99
CA ASP A 91 -3.84 22.59 0.32
C ASP A 91 -5.12 21.73 0.25
N PHE A 92 -5.14 20.81 -0.71
CA PHE A 92 -6.33 20.05 -1.08
C PHE A 92 -6.13 18.62 -0.60
N PHE A 93 -6.25 18.46 0.71
CA PHE A 93 -6.27 17.15 1.33
C PHE A 93 -7.45 17.03 2.29
N SER A 94 -7.98 15.81 2.42
CA SER A 94 -8.94 15.50 3.46
C SER A 94 -8.24 14.79 4.62
N ILE A 95 -8.70 15.08 5.84
CA ILE A 95 -8.29 14.36 7.04
C ILE A 95 -9.38 13.35 7.37
N ILE A 96 -8.99 12.10 7.52
CA ILE A 96 -9.87 11.00 7.92
C ILE A 96 -9.30 10.42 9.21
N ASN A 97 -10.07 10.50 10.29
CA ASN A 97 -9.74 9.85 11.55
C ASN A 97 -10.62 8.61 11.69
N GLN A 98 -10.01 7.47 11.94
CA GLN A 98 -10.72 6.21 12.06
C GLN A 98 -10.10 5.30 13.10
N LYS A 99 -10.95 4.52 13.76
CA LYS A 99 -10.57 3.41 14.62
C LYS A 99 -10.74 2.12 13.86
N MET A 100 -9.64 1.40 13.72
CA MET A 100 -9.62 0.08 13.14
C MET A 100 -9.54 -0.96 14.24
N TYR A 101 -10.43 -1.95 14.18
CA TYR A 101 -10.41 -3.11 15.04
C TYR A 101 -10.16 -4.34 14.20
N ILE A 102 -9.07 -5.06 14.51
CA ILE A 102 -8.66 -6.25 13.77
C ILE A 102 -9.07 -7.49 14.57
N TYR A 103 -9.85 -8.37 13.94
CA TYR A 103 -10.25 -9.68 14.45
C TYR A 103 -9.91 -10.76 13.44
N THR A 104 -8.90 -11.58 13.70
CA THR A 104 -8.44 -12.63 12.76
C THR A 104 -8.25 -12.10 11.33
N ASP A 105 -9.15 -12.42 10.41
CA ASP A 105 -9.13 -12.00 9.00
C ASP A 105 -10.06 -10.80 8.71
N PHE A 106 -10.84 -10.37 9.69
CA PHE A 106 -11.84 -9.31 9.57
C PHE A 106 -11.33 -8.01 10.16
N MET A 107 -11.70 -6.92 9.51
CA MET A 107 -11.48 -5.59 10.03
C MET A 107 -12.81 -4.87 10.16
N TYR A 108 -12.96 -4.19 11.28
CA TYR A 108 -14.05 -3.25 11.52
C TYR A 108 -13.47 -1.85 11.57
N MET A 109 -13.99 -0.95 10.74
CA MET A 109 -13.59 0.45 10.71
C MET A 109 -14.74 1.34 11.15
N GLN A 110 -14.43 2.26 12.05
CA GLN A 110 -15.33 3.29 12.54
C GLN A 110 -14.64 4.64 12.34
N GLU A 111 -15.23 5.52 11.55
CA GLU A 111 -14.77 6.91 11.44
C GLU A 111 -15.14 7.65 12.72
N ASP A 112 -14.19 8.39 13.31
CA ASP A 112 -14.48 9.24 14.47
C ASP A 112 -15.60 10.21 14.04
N GLU A 113 -16.69 10.28 14.81
CA GLU A 113 -17.97 10.98 14.54
C GLU A 113 -19.10 10.16 13.92
N LYS A 114 -18.85 8.95 13.38
CA LYS A 114 -19.92 8.03 12.97
C LYS A 114 -20.10 6.92 14.01
N ASN A 115 -21.32 6.79 14.52
CA ASN A 115 -21.69 5.67 15.40
C ASN A 115 -21.75 4.33 14.66
N GLU A 116 -21.85 4.40 13.33
CA GLU A 116 -21.87 3.25 12.44
C GLU A 116 -20.49 3.05 11.83
N GLY A 117 -20.00 1.81 11.93
CA GLY A 117 -18.81 1.35 11.22
C GLY A 117 -19.17 0.22 10.27
N TYR A 118 -18.24 -0.16 9.42
CA TYR A 118 -18.41 -1.24 8.47
C TYR A 118 -17.38 -2.32 8.68
N MET A 119 -17.80 -3.56 8.47
CA MET A 119 -16.93 -4.73 8.55
C MET A 119 -16.57 -5.20 7.14
N PHE A 120 -15.30 -5.52 6.95
CA PHE A 120 -14.82 -6.04 5.69
C PHE A 120 -13.65 -7.01 5.89
N LYS A 121 -13.48 -7.90 4.93
CA LYS A 121 -12.30 -8.77 4.80
C LYS A 121 -11.52 -8.29 3.60
N ARG A 122 -10.21 -8.09 3.77
CA ARG A 122 -9.30 -7.81 2.66
C ARG A 122 -8.67 -9.11 2.21
N LYS A 123 -8.98 -9.52 0.98
CA LYS A 123 -8.37 -10.67 0.33
C LYS A 123 -7.31 -10.16 -0.64
N GLN A 124 -6.05 -10.43 -0.34
CA GLN A 124 -4.95 -10.18 -1.26
C GLN A 124 -5.05 -11.19 -2.41
N ILE A 125 -5.29 -10.70 -3.62
CA ILE A 125 -5.37 -11.55 -4.82
C ILE A 125 -3.97 -11.83 -5.33
N SER A 126 -3.17 -10.76 -5.45
CA SER A 126 -1.80 -10.85 -5.90
C SER A 126 -0.95 -9.77 -5.24
N SER A 127 0.34 -10.03 -5.16
CA SER A 127 1.31 -9.03 -4.78
C SER A 127 2.68 -9.37 -5.33
N PHE A 128 3.46 -8.34 -5.58
CA PHE A 128 4.88 -8.48 -5.77
C PHE A 128 5.56 -7.30 -5.09
N SER A 129 6.83 -7.50 -4.78
CA SER A 129 7.63 -6.46 -4.14
C SER A 129 8.87 -6.21 -4.97
N THR A 130 9.39 -5.00 -4.91
CA THR A 130 10.61 -4.61 -5.60
C THR A 130 11.57 -4.06 -4.58
N PHE A 131 12.72 -4.72 -4.46
CA PHE A 131 13.84 -4.23 -3.68
C PHE A 131 14.61 -3.18 -4.46
N PHE A 132 14.93 -2.05 -3.83
CA PHE A 132 15.70 -0.97 -4.44
C PHE A 132 17.03 -0.78 -3.68
N PRO A 133 18.16 -1.29 -4.20
CA PRO A 133 19.44 -1.28 -3.47
C PRO A 133 19.96 0.13 -3.14
N GLU A 134 19.71 1.10 -4.03
CA GLU A 134 20.20 2.48 -3.90
C GLU A 134 19.16 3.43 -3.28
N ARG A 135 18.04 2.91 -2.76
CA ARG A 135 16.98 3.69 -2.14
C ARG A 135 16.79 3.28 -0.69
N ASP A 136 16.28 4.21 0.10
CA ASP A 136 15.95 3.96 1.51
C ASP A 136 14.79 2.96 1.66
N TYR A 137 13.87 2.94 0.69
CA TYR A 137 12.66 2.12 0.74
C TYR A 137 12.53 1.17 -0.46
N ASP A 138 11.95 0.03 -0.16
CA ASP A 138 11.40 -0.93 -1.10
C ASP A 138 9.92 -0.63 -1.35
N ILE A 139 9.36 -1.22 -2.40
CA ILE A 139 7.95 -1.03 -2.76
C ILE A 139 7.25 -2.38 -2.80
N ARG A 140 6.05 -2.46 -2.25
CA ARG A 140 5.11 -3.56 -2.48
C ARG A 140 3.90 -3.06 -3.23
N ILE A 141 3.53 -3.79 -4.28
CA ILE A 141 2.32 -3.54 -5.03
C ILE A 141 1.40 -4.74 -4.81
N SER A 142 0.14 -4.46 -4.51
CA SER A 142 -0.85 -5.48 -4.15
C SER A 142 -2.17 -5.21 -4.85
N ALA A 143 -2.76 -6.24 -5.44
CA ALA A 143 -4.16 -6.23 -5.84
C ALA A 143 -5.00 -6.84 -4.71
N ILE A 144 -5.94 -6.06 -4.18
CA ILE A 144 -6.69 -6.42 -2.99
C ILE A 144 -8.17 -6.28 -3.27
N GLU A 145 -8.91 -7.34 -3.00
CA GLU A 145 -10.37 -7.35 -3.01
C GLU A 145 -10.88 -7.08 -1.60
N SER A 146 -11.77 -6.09 -1.47
CA SER A 146 -12.47 -5.81 -0.22
C SER A 146 -13.87 -6.42 -0.26
N LEU A 147 -14.10 -7.42 0.59
CA LEU A 147 -15.38 -8.08 0.76
C LEU A 147 -16.10 -7.43 1.95
N TYR A 148 -17.17 -6.69 1.68
CA TYR A 148 -17.96 -6.01 2.70
C TYR A 148 -19.04 -6.94 3.25
N PHE A 149 -19.29 -6.84 4.55
CA PHE A 149 -20.31 -7.63 5.23
C PHE A 149 -21.31 -6.67 5.89
N GLU A 150 -22.60 -6.89 5.65
CA GLU A 150 -23.65 -6.12 6.30
C GLU A 150 -23.73 -6.47 7.80
N GLU A 151 -23.78 -5.41 8.60
CA GLU A 151 -24.26 -5.37 9.98
C GLU A 151 -23.89 -6.51 10.93
N ILE A 152 -22.66 -6.49 11.45
CA ILE A 152 -22.40 -7.01 12.80
C ILE A 152 -22.34 -5.82 13.74
N LYS A 153 -23.41 -5.60 14.52
CA LYS A 153 -23.38 -4.65 15.65
C LYS A 153 -22.34 -5.16 16.66
N PHE A 154 -21.21 -4.46 16.76
CA PHE A 154 -20.16 -4.78 17.73
C PHE A 154 -20.73 -4.67 19.15
N ASN A 155 -21.00 -5.81 19.78
CA ASN A 155 -21.37 -5.83 21.18
C ASN A 155 -20.12 -5.63 22.07
N LYS A 156 -20.34 -5.33 23.36
CA LYS A 156 -19.28 -5.05 24.33
C LYS A 156 -18.27 -6.22 24.48
N TYR A 157 -18.63 -7.44 24.08
CA TYR A 157 -17.84 -8.65 24.25
C TYR A 157 -16.85 -8.88 23.09
N THR A 158 -17.20 -8.51 21.86
CA THR A 158 -16.28 -8.60 20.72
C THR A 158 -15.10 -7.63 20.85
N LYS A 159 -15.26 -6.49 21.54
CA LYS A 159 -14.17 -5.51 21.82
C LYS A 159 -12.97 -6.08 22.57
N LYS A 160 -13.14 -7.14 23.36
CA LYS A 160 -12.08 -7.68 24.23
C LYS A 160 -10.98 -8.44 23.47
N TYR A 161 -11.24 -8.84 22.22
CA TYR A 161 -10.33 -9.66 21.40
C TYR A 161 -9.77 -8.91 20.18
N LEU A 162 -9.92 -7.59 20.14
CA LEU A 162 -9.55 -6.76 19.01
C LEU A 162 -8.25 -6.02 19.31
N VAL A 163 -7.31 -6.08 18.37
CA VAL A 163 -6.26 -5.06 18.30
C VAL A 163 -6.93 -3.80 17.78
N SER A 164 -6.99 -2.76 18.61
CA SER A 164 -7.44 -1.43 18.19
C SER A 164 -6.24 -0.61 17.70
N LEU A 165 -6.38 -0.01 16.53
CA LEU A 165 -5.43 0.93 15.97
C LEU A 165 -6.17 2.23 15.67
N ASP A 166 -5.71 3.31 16.28
CA ASP A 166 -6.17 4.64 15.92
C ASP A 166 -5.38 5.07 14.68
N GLN A 167 -6.09 5.51 13.65
CA GLN A 167 -5.49 5.86 12.38
C GLN A 167 -5.94 7.25 11.95
N THR A 168 -4.96 8.09 11.62
CA THR A 168 -5.20 9.36 10.93
C THR A 168 -4.67 9.24 9.51
N ILE A 169 -5.47 9.63 8.53
CA ILE A 169 -5.10 9.64 7.11
C ILE A 169 -5.21 11.06 6.59
N LYS A 170 -4.13 11.59 6.03
CA LYS A 170 -4.20 12.76 5.13
C LYS A 170 -4.25 12.24 3.70
N ARG A 171 -5.37 12.48 3.01
CA ARG A 171 -5.60 11.98 1.66
C ARG A 171 -5.52 13.11 0.66
N ILE A 172 -4.68 12.96 -0.35
CA ILE A 172 -4.62 13.81 -1.54
C ILE A 172 -5.16 13.01 -2.72
N LEU A 173 -6.04 13.61 -3.52
CA LEU A 173 -6.54 13.03 -4.76
C LEU A 173 -5.81 13.67 -5.94
N ILE A 174 -5.17 12.85 -6.77
CA ILE A 174 -4.52 13.28 -8.02
C ILE A 174 -5.02 12.33 -9.11
N ASP A 175 -5.83 12.88 -10.01
CA ASP A 175 -6.61 12.12 -10.99
C ASP A 175 -7.38 10.95 -10.33
N GLU A 176 -7.21 9.72 -10.83
CA GLU A 176 -7.80 8.49 -10.29
C GLU A 176 -7.08 7.93 -9.03
N PHE A 177 -5.92 8.49 -8.66
CA PHE A 177 -5.08 7.97 -7.57
C PHE A 177 -5.34 8.67 -6.24
N LYS A 178 -5.40 7.86 -5.19
CA LYS A 178 -5.47 8.30 -3.78
C LYS A 178 -4.10 8.17 -3.14
N PHE A 179 -3.51 9.29 -2.77
CA PHE A 179 -2.28 9.37 -2.00
C PHE A 179 -2.64 9.51 -0.52
N ASP A 180 -2.56 8.39 0.20
CA ASP A 180 -2.89 8.30 1.61
C ASP A 180 -1.62 8.32 2.46
N PHE A 181 -1.49 9.39 3.24
CA PHE A 181 -0.46 9.57 4.25
C PHE A 181 -1.03 9.17 5.60
N ILE A 182 -0.69 7.94 6.01
CA ILE A 182 -1.29 7.25 7.14
C ILE A 182 -0.37 7.33 8.35
N THR A 183 -0.92 7.78 9.48
CA THR A 183 -0.31 7.65 10.80
C THR A 183 -1.12 6.64 11.61
N LEU A 184 -0.48 5.54 12.03
CA LEU A 184 -1.06 4.56 12.94
C LEU A 184 -0.53 4.84 14.35
N ARG A 185 -1.43 5.21 15.25
CA ARG A 185 -1.13 5.41 16.66
C ARG A 185 -1.38 4.12 17.41
N ASN A 186 -0.35 3.65 18.10
CA ASN A 186 -0.43 2.49 18.96
C ASN A 186 -0.14 2.98 20.39
N SER A 187 -1.12 2.86 21.29
CA SER A 187 -1.08 3.45 22.64
C SER A 187 0.16 3.11 23.47
N ASN A 188 0.88 2.02 23.13
CA ASN A 188 2.06 1.55 23.85
C ASN A 188 3.34 1.50 22.98
N LYS A 189 3.32 2.04 21.75
CA LYS A 189 4.47 2.01 20.84
C LYS A 189 4.61 3.35 20.12
N SER A 190 5.77 3.57 19.50
CA SER A 190 5.96 4.68 18.57
C SER A 190 4.94 4.63 17.44
N ASP A 191 4.48 5.80 17.00
CA ASP A 191 3.64 5.94 15.82
C ASP A 191 4.33 5.32 14.60
N ILE A 192 3.52 4.69 13.74
CA ILE A 192 3.97 4.13 12.47
C ILE A 192 3.44 5.01 11.34
N TYR A 193 4.32 5.45 10.46
CA TYR A 193 3.99 6.28 9.31
C TYR A 193 4.04 5.45 8.05
N GLN A 194 3.03 5.57 7.19
CA GLN A 194 2.92 4.81 5.94
C GLN A 194 2.42 5.70 4.82
N ILE A 195 3.00 5.54 3.63
CA ILE A 195 2.44 6.11 2.41
C ILE A 195 1.81 4.98 1.60
N ARG A 196 0.53 5.13 1.30
CA ARG A 196 -0.22 4.24 0.43
C ARG A 196 -0.70 5.02 -0.78
N ILE A 197 -0.46 4.49 -1.98
CA ILE A 197 -1.07 4.99 -3.22
C ILE A 197 -2.07 3.95 -3.68
N SER A 198 -3.31 4.35 -3.94
CA SER A 198 -4.35 3.39 -4.34
C SER A 198 -5.26 3.90 -5.45
N CYS A 199 -5.73 2.99 -6.29
CA CYS A 199 -6.72 3.24 -7.34
C CYS A 199 -7.59 1.99 -7.53
N LYS A 200 -8.81 2.15 -8.06
CA LYS A 200 -9.65 1.00 -8.41
C LYS A 200 -9.08 0.32 -9.65
N ASN A 201 -9.21 -1.01 -9.74
CA ASN A 201 -8.66 -1.75 -10.88
C ASN A 201 -9.17 -1.24 -12.23
N LYS A 202 -10.47 -0.91 -12.31
CA LYS A 202 -11.09 -0.38 -13.54
C LYS A 202 -10.56 0.99 -13.99
N ASP A 203 -9.99 1.76 -13.05
CA ASP A 203 -9.51 3.11 -13.29
C ASP A 203 -7.96 3.10 -13.46
N PHE A 204 -7.34 1.93 -13.51
CA PHE A 204 -5.89 1.78 -13.52
C PHE A 204 -5.26 2.18 -14.87
N ASP A 205 -4.54 3.31 -14.89
CA ASP A 205 -3.68 3.69 -16.01
C ASP A 205 -2.23 3.20 -15.78
N GLU A 206 -1.79 2.26 -16.62
CA GLU A 206 -0.43 1.72 -16.60
C GLU A 206 0.66 2.80 -16.68
N LYS A 207 0.53 3.74 -17.61
CA LYS A 207 1.58 4.71 -17.91
C LYS A 207 1.76 5.66 -16.74
N LYS A 208 0.66 6.18 -16.21
CA LYS A 208 0.66 7.05 -15.02
C LYS A 208 1.19 6.29 -13.79
N PHE A 209 0.78 5.04 -13.61
CA PHE A 209 1.26 4.20 -12.52
C PHE A 209 2.78 4.04 -12.53
N PHE A 210 3.39 3.70 -13.67
CA PHE A 210 4.84 3.55 -13.74
C PHE A 210 5.60 4.88 -13.61
N GLN A 211 5.00 6.01 -14.00
CA GLN A 211 5.56 7.32 -13.68
C GLN A 211 5.61 7.57 -12.17
N ILE A 212 4.57 7.18 -11.44
CA ILE A 212 4.52 7.27 -9.97
C ILE A 212 5.60 6.38 -9.34
N VAL A 213 5.67 5.10 -9.73
CA VAL A 213 6.62 4.13 -9.15
C VAL A 213 8.08 4.54 -9.39
N PHE A 214 8.39 5.08 -10.57
CA PHE A 214 9.76 5.45 -10.94
C PHE A 214 10.10 6.94 -10.74
N GLY A 215 9.20 7.73 -10.15
CA GLY A 215 9.45 9.13 -9.81
C GLY A 215 9.63 10.05 -11.01
N LYS A 216 8.84 9.85 -12.09
CA LYS A 216 8.78 10.74 -13.25
C LYS A 216 7.56 11.68 -13.23
N ILE A 217 7.12 12.09 -12.04
CA ILE A 217 6.07 13.11 -11.85
C ILE A 217 6.73 14.47 -11.66
#